data_AF-A0A812M374-F1
#
_entry.id   AF-A0A812M374-F1
#
_cell.length_a   1.000
_cell.length_b   1.000
_cell.length_c   1.000
_cell.angle_alpha   90.00
_cell.angle_beta   90.00
_cell.angle_gamma   90.00
#
_symmetry.space_group_name_H-M   'P 1'
#
loop_
_entity.id
_entity.type
_entity.pdbx_description
1 polymer ?
#
loop_
_entity_poly.entity_id
_entity_poly.type
_entity_poly.pdbx_seq_one_letter_code
_entity_poly.pdbx_strand_id
1 'polypeptide(L)'
;ELDVARVKAFGASLATDANFTGTACQFASVDEEAGFILLLHALDFGSGWRQELHRHHGKGAYLTIKPGVEALHARAAAAGGFSAEWLSSRSLGDVAKAFALEGNPELKGLVDLLLQVIHELGEGCAKEGSLEAFVAQALNACADSETPAAEMVWALVDTFPSTFDDRYILREAQAVCFFKKAQLVVGELFHRFREEDHRFRFPDGDHLTAYVDNVICATLRYKGVVVASEEATKMIEEGQELPKGSEWEVCFRAAALCGVEAVKGATEDAITSSELGNYLWAGLGKEPAIRKYQRHATKT
;
A
#
# COMPACT_ATOMS: atom_id res chain seq x y z
N GLU A 1 14.85 16.27 17.92
CA GLU A 1 14.07 17.29 17.22
C GLU A 1 13.84 16.83 15.79
N LEU A 2 12.61 16.92 15.27
CA LEU A 2 12.29 16.55 13.89
C LEU A 2 12.62 17.73 12.98
N ASP A 3 13.47 17.53 11.97
CA ASP A 3 13.76 18.56 10.97
C ASP A 3 12.61 18.62 9.96
N VAL A 4 11.64 19.49 10.23
CA VAL A 4 10.43 19.69 9.40
C VAL A 4 10.78 20.05 7.97
N ALA A 5 11.80 20.88 7.75
CA ALA A 5 12.23 21.27 6.41
C ALA A 5 12.73 20.05 5.62
N ARG A 6 13.50 19.17 6.28
CA ARG A 6 13.95 17.91 5.67
C ARG A 6 12.79 16.95 5.37
N VAL A 7 11.79 16.85 6.25
CA VAL A 7 10.60 16.01 6.00
C VAL A 7 9.85 16.50 4.78
N LYS A 8 9.56 17.81 4.69
CA LYS A 8 8.92 18.42 3.53
C LYS A 8 9.72 18.25 2.26
N ALA A 9 11.02 18.52 2.30
CA ALA A 9 11.90 18.33 1.14
C ALA A 9 11.90 16.88 0.66
N PHE A 10 11.84 15.92 1.58
CA PHE A 10 11.74 14.51 1.26
C PHE A 10 10.39 14.13 0.67
N GLY A 11 9.28 14.59 1.27
CA GLY A 11 7.93 14.41 0.72
C GLY A 11 7.79 15.00 -0.68
N ALA A 12 8.29 16.22 -0.87
CA ALA A 12 8.35 16.88 -2.17
C ALA A 12 9.22 16.09 -3.16
N SER A 13 10.38 15.56 -2.75
CA SER A 13 11.21 14.74 -3.65
C SER A 13 10.49 13.48 -4.12
N LEU A 14 9.69 12.85 -3.26
CA LEU A 14 8.88 11.69 -3.64
C LEU A 14 7.74 12.05 -4.59
N ALA A 15 7.23 13.29 -4.52
CA ALA A 15 6.23 13.79 -5.47
C ALA A 15 6.85 14.22 -6.81
N THR A 16 8.08 14.76 -6.81
CA THR A 16 8.78 15.22 -8.03
C THR A 16 9.54 14.13 -8.76
N ASP A 17 10.04 13.11 -8.05
CA ASP A 17 10.44 11.85 -8.65
C ASP A 17 9.13 11.15 -9.04
N ALA A 18 8.54 11.58 -10.16
CA ALA A 18 7.14 11.42 -10.59
C ALA A 18 6.66 9.98 -10.83
N ASN A 19 6.92 9.09 -9.88
CA ASN A 19 6.51 7.71 -9.76
C ASN A 19 6.97 7.28 -8.35
N PHE A 20 6.11 7.35 -7.32
CA PHE A 20 6.42 6.66 -6.06
C PHE A 20 6.59 5.15 -6.31
N THR A 21 5.93 4.66 -7.36
CA THR A 21 6.11 3.34 -7.98
C THR A 21 7.51 3.13 -8.57
N GLY A 22 8.22 4.21 -8.93
CA GLY A 22 9.48 4.25 -9.68
C GLY A 22 9.47 3.45 -10.98
N THR A 23 8.31 3.17 -11.57
CA THR A 23 8.20 2.29 -12.74
C THR A 23 8.84 2.91 -13.98
N ALA A 24 9.41 2.07 -14.84
CA ALA A 24 9.88 2.46 -16.17
C ALA A 24 8.85 2.15 -17.28
N CYS A 25 7.65 1.69 -16.91
CA CYS A 25 6.56 1.47 -17.85
C CYS A 25 6.18 2.77 -18.56
N GLN A 26 5.78 2.64 -19.82
CA GLN A 26 5.17 3.71 -20.58
C GLN A 26 3.66 3.48 -20.60
N PHE A 27 2.91 4.56 -20.40
CA PHE A 27 1.45 4.55 -20.40
C PHE A 27 0.94 5.40 -21.55
N ALA A 28 -0.08 4.93 -22.26
CA ALA A 28 -0.71 5.64 -23.37
C ALA A 28 -1.61 6.79 -22.88
N SER A 29 -2.04 6.77 -21.62
CA SER A 29 -2.87 7.80 -21.00
C SER A 29 -2.74 7.82 -19.48
N VAL A 30 -3.19 8.92 -18.86
CA VAL A 30 -3.33 9.05 -17.40
C VAL A 30 -4.25 7.95 -16.83
N ASP A 31 -5.32 7.59 -17.53
CA ASP A 31 -6.25 6.55 -17.07
C ASP A 31 -5.59 5.15 -17.05
N GLU A 32 -4.71 4.86 -18.01
CA GLU A 32 -3.93 3.61 -18.02
C GLU A 32 -2.95 3.55 -16.85
N GLU A 33 -2.22 4.64 -16.59
CA GLU A 33 -1.31 4.72 -15.45
C GLU A 33 -2.07 4.63 -14.13
N ALA A 34 -3.26 5.22 -14.03
CA ALA A 34 -4.12 5.13 -12.86
C ALA A 34 -4.60 3.69 -12.58
N GLY A 35 -4.97 2.94 -13.62
CA GLY A 35 -5.29 1.51 -13.52
C GLY A 35 -4.08 0.66 -13.10
N PHE A 36 -2.88 1.00 -13.59
CA PHE A 36 -1.63 0.38 -13.14
C PHE A 36 -1.33 0.65 -11.67
N ILE A 37 -1.50 1.89 -11.21
CA ILE A 37 -1.32 2.29 -9.80
C ILE A 37 -2.26 1.50 -8.88
N LEU A 38 -3.53 1.35 -9.29
CA LEU A 38 -4.50 0.52 -8.57
C LEU A 38 -4.00 -0.92 -8.42
N LEU A 39 -3.63 -1.57 -9.54
CA LEU A 39 -3.13 -2.95 -9.51
C LEU A 39 -1.87 -3.10 -8.66
N LEU A 40 -0.91 -2.17 -8.79
CA LEU A 40 0.35 -2.20 -8.07
C LEU A 40 0.11 -2.18 -6.56
N HIS A 41 -0.70 -1.25 -6.06
CA HIS A 41 -0.90 -1.11 -4.61
C HIS A 41 -1.88 -2.13 -4.03
N ALA A 42 -2.80 -2.68 -4.84
CA ALA A 42 -3.56 -3.86 -4.46
C ALA A 42 -2.63 -5.07 -4.17
N LEU A 43 -1.60 -5.24 -5.02
CA LEU A 43 -0.62 -6.32 -4.94
C LEU A 43 0.60 -6.00 -4.06
N ASP A 44 0.70 -4.79 -3.50
CA ASP A 44 1.79 -4.36 -2.61
C ASP A 44 1.65 -4.94 -1.19
N PHE A 45 1.83 -6.26 -1.12
CA PHE A 45 1.96 -7.05 0.09
C PHE A 45 3.08 -8.09 -0.07
N GLY A 46 3.17 -9.06 0.84
CA GLY A 46 4.25 -10.04 0.84
C GLY A 46 5.35 -9.76 1.86
N SER A 47 5.24 -8.68 2.66
CA SER A 47 6.22 -8.36 3.70
C SER A 47 6.30 -9.43 4.80
N GLY A 48 5.21 -10.17 5.04
CA GLY A 48 5.17 -11.38 5.89
C GLY A 48 5.92 -12.59 5.32
N TRP A 49 6.22 -12.61 4.02
CA TRP A 49 7.01 -13.65 3.33
C TRP A 49 8.46 -13.21 3.10
N ARG A 50 8.90 -12.17 3.80
CA ARG A 50 10.22 -11.55 3.55
C ARG A 50 11.34 -12.58 3.63
N GLN A 51 11.32 -13.51 4.59
CA GLN A 51 12.41 -14.46 4.76
C GLN A 51 12.44 -15.48 3.61
N GLU A 52 11.28 -16.02 3.24
CA GLU A 52 11.05 -16.93 2.13
C GLU A 52 11.50 -16.30 0.80
N LEU A 53 11.13 -15.03 0.57
CA LEU A 53 11.55 -14.27 -0.60
C LEU A 53 13.07 -14.04 -0.67
N HIS A 54 13.73 -13.76 0.46
CA HIS A 54 15.19 -13.64 0.47
C HIS A 54 15.86 -14.98 0.22
N ARG A 55 15.33 -16.09 0.77
CA ARG A 55 15.84 -17.45 0.47
C ARG A 55 15.69 -17.80 -1.01
N HIS A 56 14.57 -17.43 -1.62
CA HIS A 56 14.26 -17.76 -3.03
C HIS A 56 15.12 -16.99 -4.02
N HIS A 57 15.26 -15.68 -3.87
CA HIS A 57 15.90 -14.83 -4.89
C HIS A 57 16.65 -13.60 -4.34
N GLY A 58 16.89 -13.54 -3.01
CA GLY A 58 17.69 -12.47 -2.39
C GLY A 58 17.02 -11.09 -2.33
N LYS A 59 15.74 -10.98 -2.68
CA LYS A 59 14.96 -9.74 -2.70
C LYS A 59 13.90 -9.72 -1.60
N GLY A 60 13.51 -8.52 -1.16
CA GLY A 60 12.34 -8.32 -0.30
C GLY A 60 11.06 -8.07 -1.09
N ALA A 61 9.92 -8.08 -0.40
CA ALA A 61 8.57 -7.98 -0.96
C ALA A 61 8.41 -6.98 -2.12
N TYR A 62 8.65 -5.69 -1.90
CA TYR A 62 8.45 -4.67 -2.94
C TYR A 62 9.32 -4.91 -4.21
N LEU A 63 10.54 -5.42 -4.04
CA LEU A 63 11.45 -5.76 -5.14
C LEU A 63 11.06 -7.05 -5.88
N THR A 64 10.06 -7.78 -5.36
CA THR A 64 9.38 -8.90 -6.01
C THR A 64 8.09 -8.42 -6.66
N ILE A 65 7.27 -7.65 -5.93
CA ILE A 65 5.95 -7.21 -6.38
C ILE A 65 6.06 -6.31 -7.61
N LYS A 66 6.83 -5.22 -7.51
CA LYS A 66 6.87 -4.22 -8.58
C LYS A 66 7.26 -4.81 -9.95
N PRO A 67 8.38 -5.56 -10.09
CA PRO A 67 8.70 -6.19 -11.37
C PRO A 67 7.66 -7.20 -11.84
N GLY A 68 6.95 -7.86 -10.91
CA GLY A 68 5.85 -8.75 -11.25
C GLY A 68 4.65 -8.03 -11.86
N VAL A 69 4.28 -6.88 -11.29
CA VAL A 69 3.20 -6.03 -11.82
C VAL A 69 3.61 -5.40 -13.16
N GLU A 70 4.85 -4.94 -13.31
CA GLU A 70 5.40 -4.48 -14.60
C GLU A 70 5.33 -5.60 -15.66
N ALA A 71 5.64 -6.84 -15.28
CA ALA A 71 5.54 -8.00 -16.18
C ALA A 71 4.09 -8.40 -16.49
N LEU A 72 3.13 -8.12 -15.61
CA LEU A 72 1.70 -8.26 -15.92
C LEU A 72 1.24 -7.16 -16.88
N HIS A 73 1.62 -5.90 -16.63
CA HIS A 73 1.30 -4.76 -17.49
C HIS A 73 1.77 -4.97 -18.92
N ALA A 74 3.03 -5.39 -19.12
CA ALA A 74 3.56 -5.67 -20.45
C ALA A 74 2.76 -6.74 -21.22
N ARG A 75 2.17 -7.72 -20.51
CA ARG A 75 1.32 -8.77 -21.12
C ARG A 75 -0.11 -8.30 -21.34
N ALA A 76 -0.64 -7.49 -20.43
CA ALA A 76 -1.97 -6.89 -20.51
C ALA A 76 -2.04 -5.89 -21.66
N ALA A 77 -1.00 -5.08 -21.88
CA ALA A 77 -0.91 -4.13 -23.00
C ALA A 77 -1.07 -4.83 -24.37
N ALA A 78 -0.50 -6.03 -24.54
CA ALA A 78 -0.68 -6.84 -25.74
C ALA A 78 -2.12 -7.40 -25.91
N ALA A 79 -2.93 -7.36 -24.86
CA ALA A 79 -4.31 -7.84 -24.82
C ALA A 79 -5.35 -6.71 -24.63
N GLY A 80 -4.94 -5.43 -24.70
CA GLY A 80 -5.83 -4.28 -24.59
C GLY A 80 -5.92 -3.63 -23.19
N GLY A 81 -4.99 -3.91 -22.28
CA GLY A 81 -4.93 -3.32 -20.94
C GLY A 81 -5.43 -4.27 -19.84
N PHE A 82 -5.64 -3.75 -18.62
CA PHE A 82 -6.14 -4.53 -17.49
C PHE A 82 -7.67 -4.68 -17.55
N SER A 83 -8.18 -5.31 -18.61
CA SER A 83 -9.60 -5.62 -18.70
C SER A 83 -10.03 -6.61 -17.62
N ALA A 84 -11.29 -6.51 -17.20
CA ALA A 84 -11.91 -7.41 -16.24
C ALA A 84 -11.72 -8.89 -16.64
N GLU A 85 -11.99 -9.21 -17.92
CA GLU A 85 -11.81 -10.55 -18.48
C GLU A 85 -10.34 -11.01 -18.42
N TRP A 86 -9.40 -10.12 -18.71
CA TRP A 86 -7.98 -10.47 -18.67
C TRP A 86 -7.52 -10.80 -17.25
N LEU A 87 -7.94 -10.01 -16.26
CA LEU A 87 -7.64 -10.23 -14.85
C LEU A 87 -8.28 -11.52 -14.34
N SER A 88 -9.58 -11.72 -14.55
CA SER A 88 -10.32 -12.91 -14.10
C SER A 88 -9.85 -14.21 -14.77
N SER A 89 -9.22 -14.13 -15.95
CA SER A 89 -8.67 -15.31 -16.65
C SER A 89 -7.27 -15.72 -16.22
N ARG A 90 -6.59 -14.95 -15.35
CA ARG A 90 -5.22 -15.31 -14.91
C ARG A 90 -5.21 -16.65 -14.19
N SER A 91 -4.14 -17.41 -14.37
CA SER A 91 -3.87 -18.65 -13.66
C SER A 91 -2.76 -18.51 -12.63
N LEU A 92 -2.64 -19.49 -11.72
CA LEU A 92 -1.50 -19.59 -10.80
C LEU A 92 -0.16 -19.60 -11.55
N GLY A 93 -0.10 -20.24 -12.73
CA GLY A 93 1.11 -20.27 -13.55
C GLY A 93 1.48 -18.91 -14.10
N ASP A 94 0.50 -18.12 -14.55
CA ASP A 94 0.73 -16.76 -15.04
C ASP A 94 1.30 -15.86 -13.93
N VAL A 95 0.72 -15.94 -12.74
CA VAL A 95 1.14 -15.15 -11.57
C VAL A 95 2.52 -15.62 -11.09
N ALA A 96 2.74 -16.91 -10.87
CA ALA A 96 4.04 -17.43 -10.45
C ALA A 96 5.15 -16.99 -11.41
N LYS A 97 4.89 -17.06 -12.72
CA LYS A 97 5.86 -16.64 -13.75
C LYS A 97 6.08 -15.14 -13.78
N ALA A 98 5.02 -14.32 -13.68
CA ALA A 98 5.15 -12.87 -13.68
C ALA A 98 6.01 -12.38 -12.50
N PHE A 99 5.79 -12.93 -11.31
CA PHE A 99 6.50 -12.54 -10.09
C PHE A 99 7.82 -13.31 -9.85
N ALA A 100 8.21 -14.20 -10.78
CA ALA A 100 9.38 -15.07 -10.66
C ALA A 100 9.39 -15.95 -9.38
N LEU A 101 8.22 -16.51 -9.03
CA LEU A 101 7.98 -17.35 -7.84
C LEU A 101 7.75 -18.84 -8.20
N GLU A 102 8.02 -19.24 -9.44
CA GLU A 102 7.87 -20.62 -9.90
C GLU A 102 8.75 -21.59 -9.11
N GLY A 103 8.26 -22.81 -8.87
CA GLY A 103 9.05 -23.92 -8.33
C GLY A 103 9.37 -23.86 -6.82
N ASN A 104 8.80 -22.91 -6.07
CA ASN A 104 9.02 -22.79 -4.62
C ASN A 104 7.75 -23.08 -3.79
N PRO A 105 7.66 -24.25 -3.13
CA PRO A 105 6.51 -24.60 -2.29
C PRO A 105 6.26 -23.65 -1.10
N GLU A 106 7.30 -23.05 -0.52
CA GLU A 106 7.16 -22.10 0.61
C GLU A 106 6.41 -20.82 0.19
N LEU A 107 6.45 -20.48 -1.11
CA LEU A 107 5.85 -19.27 -1.67
C LEU A 107 4.48 -19.54 -2.33
N LYS A 108 3.98 -20.79 -2.31
CA LYS A 108 2.67 -21.13 -2.88
C LYS A 108 1.56 -20.24 -2.32
N GLY A 109 1.54 -20.04 -1.00
CA GLY A 109 0.53 -19.19 -0.35
C GLY A 109 0.58 -17.72 -0.81
N LEU A 110 1.77 -17.19 -1.11
CA LEU A 110 1.90 -15.84 -1.67
C LEU A 110 1.34 -15.78 -3.10
N VAL A 111 1.63 -16.78 -3.93
CA VAL A 111 1.09 -16.85 -5.31
C VAL A 111 -0.43 -17.00 -5.30
N ASP A 112 -0.97 -17.82 -4.40
CA ASP A 112 -2.42 -18.00 -4.23
C ASP A 112 -3.09 -16.65 -3.88
N LEU A 113 -2.53 -15.89 -2.93
CA LEU A 113 -3.05 -14.57 -2.54
C LEU A 113 -2.93 -13.53 -3.66
N LEU A 114 -1.81 -13.50 -4.39
CA LEU A 114 -1.64 -12.60 -5.53
C LEU A 114 -2.71 -12.88 -6.60
N LEU A 115 -2.99 -14.15 -6.88
CA LEU A 115 -4.03 -14.53 -7.82
C LEU A 115 -5.42 -14.13 -7.31
N GLN A 116 -5.71 -14.36 -6.03
CA GLN A 116 -6.99 -13.98 -5.42
C GLN A 116 -7.27 -12.48 -5.55
N VAL A 117 -6.27 -11.63 -5.29
CA VAL A 117 -6.41 -10.17 -5.45
C VAL A 117 -6.62 -9.80 -6.92
N ILE A 118 -5.89 -10.43 -7.86
CA ILE A 118 -6.07 -10.20 -9.30
C ILE A 118 -7.48 -10.58 -9.75
N HIS A 119 -8.01 -11.71 -9.28
CA HIS A 119 -9.36 -12.16 -9.61
C HIS A 119 -10.43 -11.23 -9.02
N GLU A 120 -10.28 -10.82 -7.76
CA GLU A 120 -11.20 -9.86 -7.13
C GLU A 120 -11.23 -8.54 -7.90
N LEU A 121 -10.07 -8.02 -8.30
CA LEU A 121 -9.99 -6.81 -9.13
C LEU A 121 -10.71 -6.99 -10.47
N GLY A 122 -10.53 -8.12 -11.14
CA GLY A 122 -11.22 -8.44 -12.39
C GLY A 122 -12.74 -8.54 -12.24
N GLU A 123 -13.20 -9.23 -11.20
CA GLU A 123 -14.63 -9.37 -10.89
C GLU A 123 -15.28 -8.04 -10.49
N GLY A 124 -14.59 -7.26 -9.65
CA GLY A 124 -15.10 -5.98 -9.14
C GLY A 124 -15.22 -4.89 -10.22
N CYS A 125 -14.34 -4.89 -11.24
CA CYS A 125 -14.43 -3.95 -12.36
C CYS A 125 -15.20 -4.48 -13.58
N ALA A 126 -15.92 -5.60 -13.46
CA ALA A 126 -16.59 -6.25 -14.59
C ALA A 126 -17.66 -5.36 -15.25
N LYS A 127 -18.31 -4.48 -14.49
CA LYS A 127 -19.31 -3.55 -15.00
C LYS A 127 -18.69 -2.44 -15.84
N GLU A 128 -17.53 -1.94 -15.42
CA GLU A 128 -16.77 -0.89 -16.09
C GLU A 128 -15.93 -1.44 -17.24
N GLY A 129 -15.59 -2.73 -17.17
CA GLY A 129 -14.87 -3.49 -18.19
C GLY A 129 -13.36 -3.51 -17.99
N SER A 130 -12.80 -2.60 -17.20
CA SER A 130 -11.36 -2.55 -16.89
C SER A 130 -11.06 -1.74 -15.62
N LEU A 131 -9.84 -1.87 -15.08
CA LEU A 131 -9.41 -1.07 -13.92
C LEU A 131 -9.30 0.42 -14.23
N GLU A 132 -8.83 0.77 -15.43
CA GLU A 132 -8.73 2.14 -15.91
C GLU A 132 -10.12 2.79 -15.95
N ALA A 133 -11.12 2.07 -16.49
CA ALA A 133 -12.50 2.52 -16.56
C ALA A 133 -13.15 2.63 -15.17
N PHE A 134 -12.84 1.69 -14.26
CA PHE A 134 -13.27 1.77 -12.87
C PHE A 134 -12.76 3.04 -12.18
N VAL A 135 -11.46 3.35 -12.29
CA VAL A 135 -10.89 4.56 -11.67
C VAL A 135 -11.52 5.81 -12.27
N ALA A 136 -11.66 5.87 -13.60
CA ALA A 136 -12.30 7.02 -14.27
C ALA A 136 -13.76 7.21 -13.81
N GLN A 137 -14.53 6.13 -13.65
CA GLN A 137 -15.90 6.20 -13.16
C GLN A 137 -15.97 6.64 -11.69
N ALA A 138 -15.09 6.11 -10.83
CA ALA A 138 -15.04 6.51 -9.42
C ALA A 138 -14.71 8.00 -9.26
N LEU A 139 -13.74 8.52 -10.05
CA LEU A 139 -13.42 9.95 -10.09
C LEU A 139 -14.61 10.81 -10.52
N ASN A 140 -15.36 10.37 -11.53
CA ASN A 140 -16.56 11.08 -11.98
C ASN A 140 -17.66 11.07 -10.91
N ALA A 141 -17.78 9.99 -10.14
CA ALA A 141 -18.79 9.86 -9.10
C ALA A 141 -18.55 10.80 -7.91
N CYS A 142 -17.28 11.12 -7.60
CA CYS A 142 -16.92 12.03 -6.52
C CYS A 142 -16.55 13.45 -6.99
N ALA A 143 -16.76 13.80 -8.26
CA ALA A 143 -16.28 15.06 -8.85
C ALA A 143 -16.83 16.32 -8.16
N ASP A 144 -18.08 16.24 -7.65
CA ASP A 144 -18.76 17.33 -6.93
C ASP A 144 -18.71 17.15 -5.40
N SER A 145 -17.90 16.20 -4.89
CA SER A 145 -17.77 15.95 -3.45
C SER A 145 -16.88 17.00 -2.77
N GLU A 146 -17.20 17.30 -1.51
CA GLU A 146 -16.31 18.06 -0.61
C GLU A 146 -15.15 17.20 -0.09
N THR A 147 -15.27 15.87 -0.16
CA THR A 147 -14.26 14.91 0.32
C THR A 147 -13.99 13.79 -0.70
N PRO A 148 -13.52 14.13 -1.92
CA PRO A 148 -13.34 13.16 -3.00
C PRO A 148 -12.25 12.11 -2.70
N ALA A 149 -11.17 12.43 -1.97
CA ALA A 149 -10.20 11.41 -1.57
C ALA A 149 -10.84 10.36 -0.66
N ALA A 150 -11.62 10.79 0.33
CA ALA A 150 -12.33 9.86 1.22
C ALA A 150 -13.35 9.00 0.44
N GLU A 151 -14.10 9.57 -0.49
CA GLU A 151 -15.03 8.82 -1.34
C GLU A 151 -14.32 7.83 -2.27
N MET A 152 -13.17 8.19 -2.85
CA MET A 152 -12.35 7.27 -3.65
C MET A 152 -11.82 6.10 -2.80
N VAL A 153 -11.41 6.35 -1.55
CA VAL A 153 -11.05 5.27 -0.60
C VAL A 153 -12.23 4.35 -0.37
N TRP A 154 -13.43 4.89 -0.15
CA TRP A 154 -14.63 4.08 0.03
C TRP A 154 -15.04 3.31 -1.21
N ALA A 155 -14.91 3.88 -2.40
CA ALA A 155 -15.18 3.18 -3.67
C ALA A 155 -14.28 1.94 -3.82
N LEU A 156 -13.01 2.06 -3.46
CA LEU A 156 -12.07 0.92 -3.44
C LEU A 156 -12.47 -0.14 -2.40
N VAL A 157 -12.81 0.28 -1.18
CA VAL A 157 -13.21 -0.62 -0.09
C VAL A 157 -14.49 -1.37 -0.40
N ASP A 158 -15.50 -0.68 -0.97
CA ASP A 158 -16.80 -1.29 -1.30
C ASP A 158 -16.71 -2.24 -2.49
N THR A 159 -15.90 -1.89 -3.50
CA THR A 159 -15.78 -2.68 -4.73
C THR A 159 -14.85 -3.90 -4.56
N PHE A 160 -13.75 -3.77 -3.80
CA PHE A 160 -12.78 -4.86 -3.59
C PHE A 160 -12.49 -5.09 -2.10
N PRO A 161 -13.48 -5.56 -1.31
CA PRO A 161 -13.38 -5.63 0.14
C PRO A 161 -12.32 -6.60 0.64
N SER A 162 -12.06 -7.73 -0.04
CA SER A 162 -11.04 -8.69 0.40
C SER A 162 -9.63 -8.08 0.34
N THR A 163 -9.42 -7.15 -0.59
CA THR A 163 -8.15 -6.44 -0.80
C THR A 163 -8.03 -5.18 0.05
N PHE A 164 -9.10 -4.37 0.13
CA PHE A 164 -9.04 -3.01 0.69
C PHE A 164 -9.77 -2.83 2.03
N ASP A 165 -10.68 -3.72 2.42
CA ASP A 165 -11.39 -3.63 3.71
C ASP A 165 -10.49 -4.08 4.87
N ASP A 166 -9.77 -3.11 5.43
CA ASP A 166 -8.82 -3.27 6.54
C ASP A 166 -9.41 -2.65 7.82
N ARG A 167 -10.60 -3.16 8.20
CA ARG A 167 -11.34 -2.80 9.41
C ARG A 167 -11.36 -3.93 10.42
N TYR A 168 -11.27 -3.58 11.70
CA TYR A 168 -11.37 -4.54 12.81
C TYR A 168 -12.25 -4.00 13.93
N ILE A 169 -13.05 -4.87 14.52
CA ILE A 169 -13.85 -4.58 15.72
C ILE A 169 -13.21 -5.33 16.89
N LEU A 170 -12.62 -4.59 17.83
CA LEU A 170 -12.04 -5.14 19.05
C LEU A 170 -12.99 -4.88 20.23
N ARG A 171 -13.25 -5.88 21.07
CA ARG A 171 -13.91 -5.73 22.39
C ARG A 171 -15.16 -4.80 22.41
N GLU A 172 -16.11 -5.02 21.49
CA GLU A 172 -17.33 -4.20 21.33
C GLU A 172 -17.10 -2.69 21.09
N ALA A 173 -15.87 -2.28 20.76
CA ALA A 173 -15.55 -0.90 20.44
C ALA A 173 -15.99 -0.50 19.03
N GLN A 174 -15.90 0.80 18.74
CA GLN A 174 -16.00 1.29 17.36
C GLN A 174 -14.94 0.61 16.49
N ALA A 175 -15.28 0.41 15.21
CA ALA A 175 -14.35 -0.19 14.25
C ALA A 175 -13.07 0.65 14.13
N VAL A 176 -11.93 -0.02 14.19
CA VAL A 176 -10.62 0.55 13.85
C VAL A 176 -10.41 0.36 12.36
N CYS A 177 -10.37 1.47 11.61
CA CYS A 177 -10.26 1.47 10.16
C CYS A 177 -8.86 1.94 9.75
N PHE A 178 -8.08 1.09 9.09
CA PHE A 178 -6.78 1.49 8.56
C PHE A 178 -6.83 1.83 7.08
N PHE A 179 -7.52 1.02 6.28
CA PHE A 179 -7.64 1.16 4.82
C PHE A 179 -6.30 1.46 4.11
N LYS A 180 -5.19 0.92 4.61
CA LYS A 180 -3.84 1.34 4.23
C LYS A 180 -3.58 1.26 2.73
N LYS A 181 -4.01 0.17 2.08
CA LYS A 181 -3.83 -0.01 0.63
C LYS A 181 -4.71 0.95 -0.18
N ALA A 182 -5.96 1.16 0.24
CA ALA A 182 -6.87 2.07 -0.47
C ALA A 182 -6.37 3.51 -0.36
N GLN A 183 -5.97 3.94 0.84
CA GLN A 183 -5.34 5.24 1.05
C GLN A 183 -4.04 5.39 0.25
N LEU A 184 -3.24 4.32 0.10
CA LEU A 184 -2.02 4.34 -0.70
C LEU A 184 -2.31 4.52 -2.21
N VAL A 185 -3.34 3.85 -2.74
CA VAL A 185 -3.81 4.07 -4.13
C VAL A 185 -4.22 5.52 -4.32
N VAL A 186 -5.14 6.02 -3.49
CA VAL A 186 -5.68 7.39 -3.62
C VAL A 186 -4.58 8.44 -3.42
N GLY A 187 -3.70 8.21 -2.46
CA GLY A 187 -2.54 9.05 -2.20
C GLY A 187 -1.59 9.11 -3.38
N GLU A 188 -1.29 7.98 -4.03
CA GLU A 188 -0.45 7.95 -5.22
C GLU A 188 -1.10 8.68 -6.39
N LEU A 189 -2.39 8.43 -6.64
CA LEU A 189 -3.15 9.12 -7.69
C LEU A 189 -3.15 10.65 -7.48
N PHE A 190 -3.40 11.10 -6.25
CA PHE A 190 -3.31 12.51 -5.86
C PHE A 190 -1.92 13.07 -6.11
N HIS A 191 -0.88 12.38 -5.64
CA HIS A 191 0.47 12.92 -5.71
C HIS A 191 1.02 12.94 -7.14
N ARG A 192 0.68 11.91 -7.93
CA ARG A 192 1.16 11.74 -9.29
C ARG A 192 0.48 12.68 -10.29
N PHE A 193 -0.82 12.94 -10.14
CA PHE A 193 -1.61 13.59 -11.20
C PHE A 193 -2.20 14.96 -10.84
N ARG A 194 -2.22 15.43 -9.59
CA ARG A 194 -2.92 16.69 -9.22
C ARG A 194 -2.48 17.95 -9.99
N GLU A 195 -1.23 17.99 -10.45
CA GLU A 195 -0.68 19.09 -11.25
C GLU A 195 -0.90 18.90 -12.77
N GLU A 196 -1.17 17.66 -13.22
CA GLU A 196 -1.33 17.29 -14.63
C GLU A 196 -2.81 17.20 -15.05
N ASP A 197 -3.66 16.69 -14.16
CA ASP A 197 -5.09 16.46 -14.39
C ASP A 197 -5.92 16.84 -13.15
N HIS A 198 -6.83 17.81 -13.35
CA HIS A 198 -7.72 18.34 -12.32
C HIS A 198 -8.59 17.29 -11.61
N ARG A 199 -8.91 16.15 -12.25
CA ARG A 199 -9.69 15.06 -11.64
C ARG A 199 -9.04 14.50 -10.37
N PHE A 200 -7.72 14.64 -10.25
CA PHE A 200 -6.93 14.06 -9.16
C PHE A 200 -6.51 15.10 -8.11
N ARG A 201 -7.10 16.30 -8.07
CA ARG A 201 -6.66 17.37 -7.16
C ARG A 201 -7.10 17.21 -5.70
N PHE A 202 -7.94 16.23 -5.40
CA PHE A 202 -8.61 15.97 -4.11
C PHE A 202 -8.34 17.02 -3.02
N PRO A 203 -9.26 17.99 -2.79
CA PRO A 203 -9.06 19.04 -1.79
C PRO A 203 -8.83 18.51 -0.37
N ASP A 204 -9.31 17.30 -0.07
CA ASP A 204 -9.10 16.57 1.18
C ASP A 204 -7.93 15.58 1.12
N GLY A 205 -7.12 15.58 0.05
CA GLY A 205 -6.00 14.64 -0.13
C GLY A 205 -4.93 14.72 0.97
N ASP A 206 -4.73 15.91 1.55
CA ASP A 206 -3.82 16.12 2.69
C ASP A 206 -4.37 15.55 4.02
N HIS A 207 -5.64 15.12 4.05
CA HIS A 207 -6.24 14.42 5.19
C HIS A 207 -6.01 12.91 5.16
N LEU A 208 -5.43 12.36 4.09
CA LEU A 208 -4.97 10.97 4.07
C LEU A 208 -3.98 10.73 5.21
N THR A 209 -4.06 9.54 5.80
CA THR A 209 -3.22 9.22 6.95
C THR A 209 -1.85 8.71 6.51
N ALA A 210 -0.94 8.46 7.46
CA ALA A 210 0.23 7.64 7.16
C ALA A 210 -0.20 6.23 6.74
N TYR A 211 0.44 5.70 5.69
CA TYR A 211 0.22 4.34 5.19
C TYR A 211 0.93 3.30 6.07
N VAL A 212 0.57 3.24 7.35
CA VAL A 212 1.26 2.48 8.40
C VAL A 212 1.46 1.02 7.99
N ASP A 213 2.72 0.68 7.73
CA ASP A 213 3.20 -0.67 7.45
C ASP A 213 4.20 -1.13 8.54
N ASN A 214 4.77 -2.33 8.35
CA ASN A 214 5.74 -2.85 9.31
C ASN A 214 7.07 -2.09 9.37
N VAL A 215 7.41 -1.27 8.36
CA VAL A 215 8.58 -0.40 8.39
C VAL A 215 8.31 0.83 9.24
N ILE A 216 7.15 1.48 9.06
CA ILE A 216 6.75 2.62 9.86
C ILE A 216 6.63 2.22 11.33
N CYS A 217 5.96 1.10 11.63
CA CYS A 217 5.88 0.60 13.00
C CYS A 217 7.27 0.33 13.62
N ALA A 218 8.18 -0.30 12.88
CA ALA A 218 9.54 -0.57 13.38
C ALA A 218 10.35 0.71 13.57
N THR A 219 10.18 1.70 12.68
CA THR A 219 10.84 3.01 12.78
C THR A 219 10.39 3.76 14.03
N LEU A 220 9.08 3.79 14.30
CA LEU A 220 8.52 4.45 15.49
C LEU A 220 8.92 3.74 16.78
N ARG A 221 8.98 2.39 16.79
CA ARG A 221 9.53 1.62 17.92
C ARG A 221 11.00 1.96 18.18
N TYR A 222 11.82 1.94 17.12
CA TYR A 222 13.25 2.23 17.23
C TYR A 222 13.50 3.65 17.78
N LYS A 223 12.66 4.62 17.40
CA LYS A 223 12.74 6.00 17.89
C LYS A 223 12.08 6.21 19.26
N GLY A 224 11.46 5.19 19.84
CA GLY A 224 10.80 5.26 21.15
C GLY A 224 9.46 6.01 21.15
N VAL A 225 8.87 6.29 19.98
CA VAL A 225 7.56 6.94 19.86
C VAL A 225 6.44 5.94 20.20
N VAL A 226 6.61 4.69 19.78
CA VAL A 226 5.68 3.59 20.09
C VAL A 226 6.40 2.58 20.96
N VAL A 227 5.83 2.27 22.12
CA VAL A 227 6.35 1.25 23.02
C VAL A 227 5.38 0.08 23.03
N ALA A 228 5.84 -1.08 22.57
CA ALA A 228 5.11 -2.34 22.72
C ALA A 228 5.36 -2.92 24.12
N SER A 229 4.45 -3.76 24.61
CA SER A 229 4.70 -4.49 25.87
C SER A 229 5.93 -5.40 25.75
N GLU A 230 6.41 -5.91 26.88
CA GLU A 230 7.53 -6.86 26.91
C GLU A 230 7.20 -8.13 26.11
N GLU A 231 5.97 -8.64 26.21
CA GLU A 231 5.51 -9.83 25.50
C GLU A 231 5.46 -9.62 23.99
N ALA A 232 4.85 -8.53 23.50
CA ALA A 232 4.84 -8.23 22.07
C ALA A 232 6.25 -7.96 21.53
N THR A 233 7.07 -7.25 22.31
CA THR A 233 8.46 -7.02 21.94
C THR A 233 9.17 -8.36 21.76
N LYS A 234 9.06 -9.26 22.74
CA LYS A 234 9.65 -10.61 22.66
C LYS A 234 9.16 -11.37 21.43
N MET A 235 7.86 -11.39 21.16
CA MET A 235 7.30 -12.06 19.97
C MET A 235 7.90 -11.51 18.66
N ILE A 236 7.97 -10.19 18.53
CA ILE A 236 8.53 -9.53 17.34
C ILE A 236 10.02 -9.89 17.20
N GLU A 237 10.81 -9.75 18.27
CA GLU A 237 12.25 -10.04 18.27
C GLU A 237 12.57 -11.52 17.96
N GLU A 238 11.71 -12.45 18.39
CA GLU A 238 11.80 -13.88 18.05
C GLU A 238 11.33 -14.20 16.62
N GLY A 239 10.81 -13.22 15.89
CA GLY A 239 10.30 -13.39 14.53
C GLY A 239 8.97 -14.14 14.47
N GLN A 240 8.22 -14.18 15.58
CA GLN A 240 6.88 -14.75 15.60
C GLN A 240 5.91 -13.86 14.82
N GLU A 241 5.01 -14.48 14.07
CA GLU A 241 3.98 -13.76 13.33
C GLU A 241 2.93 -13.19 14.30
N LEU A 242 2.53 -11.93 14.07
CA LEU A 242 1.33 -11.37 14.66
C LEU A 242 0.17 -11.69 13.72
N PRO A 243 -0.81 -12.52 14.12
CA PRO A 243 -1.92 -12.88 13.22
C PRO A 243 -2.71 -11.65 12.79
N LYS A 244 -3.11 -11.61 11.51
CA LYS A 244 -3.94 -10.54 10.94
C LYS A 244 -5.22 -10.37 11.78
N GLY A 245 -5.51 -9.15 12.20
CA GLY A 245 -6.72 -8.84 12.98
C GLY A 245 -6.69 -9.32 14.43
N SER A 246 -5.56 -9.87 14.90
CA SER A 246 -5.38 -10.10 16.33
C SER A 246 -5.32 -8.77 17.06
N GLU A 247 -5.76 -8.77 18.32
CA GLU A 247 -5.71 -7.56 19.16
C GLU A 247 -4.29 -6.95 19.21
N TRP A 248 -3.25 -7.78 19.26
CA TRP A 248 -1.86 -7.31 19.21
C TRP A 248 -1.52 -6.62 17.89
N GLU A 249 -1.85 -7.22 16.75
CA GLU A 249 -1.57 -6.63 15.43
C GLU A 249 -2.32 -5.31 15.24
N VAL A 250 -3.60 -5.28 15.57
CA VAL A 250 -4.46 -4.08 15.43
C VAL A 250 -4.02 -2.98 16.39
N CYS A 251 -3.85 -3.26 17.69
CA CYS A 251 -3.40 -2.27 18.65
C CYS A 251 -2.02 -1.71 18.30
N PHE A 252 -1.12 -2.55 17.78
CA PHE A 252 0.21 -2.12 17.41
C PHE A 252 0.21 -1.17 16.21
N ARG A 253 -0.58 -1.46 15.18
CA ARG A 253 -0.76 -0.56 14.02
C ARG A 253 -1.51 0.71 14.40
N ALA A 254 -2.52 0.63 15.26
CA ALA A 254 -3.24 1.79 15.77
C ALA A 254 -2.31 2.71 16.59
N ALA A 255 -1.48 2.15 17.46
CA ALA A 255 -0.48 2.91 18.22
C ALA A 255 0.53 3.60 17.29
N ALA A 256 0.96 2.94 16.22
CA ALA A 256 1.81 3.56 15.21
C ALA A 256 1.13 4.73 14.49
N LEU A 257 -0.13 4.58 14.11
CA LEU A 257 -0.91 5.65 13.50
C LEU A 257 -1.07 6.85 14.45
N CYS A 258 -1.48 6.60 15.69
CA CYS A 258 -1.55 7.64 16.74
C CYS A 258 -0.18 8.30 16.99
N GLY A 259 0.91 7.53 16.92
CA GLY A 259 2.27 8.04 17.04
C GLY A 259 2.65 9.00 15.91
N VAL A 260 2.24 8.71 14.67
CA VAL A 260 2.39 9.65 13.54
C VAL A 260 1.61 10.93 13.80
N GLU A 261 0.33 10.84 14.17
CA GLU A 261 -0.50 12.02 14.44
C GLU A 261 0.05 12.86 15.61
N ALA A 262 0.58 12.23 16.66
CA ALA A 262 1.21 12.94 17.76
C ALA A 262 2.49 13.68 17.34
N VAL A 263 3.32 13.06 16.49
CA VAL A 263 4.53 13.71 15.96
C VAL A 263 4.14 14.87 15.02
N LYS A 264 3.14 14.68 14.17
CA LYS A 264 2.58 15.75 13.33
C LYS A 264 2.06 16.91 14.17
N GLY A 265 1.26 16.64 15.21
CA GLY A 265 0.75 17.68 16.11
C GLY A 265 1.86 18.45 16.84
N ALA A 266 2.97 17.77 17.18
CA ALA A 266 4.16 18.42 17.75
C ALA A 266 4.90 19.34 16.77
N THR A 267 4.58 19.28 15.47
CA THR A 267 5.06 20.23 14.45
C THR A 267 4.07 21.36 14.17
N GLU A 268 3.03 21.53 15.00
CA GLU A 268 1.92 22.47 14.76
C GLU A 268 1.26 22.23 13.39
N ASP A 269 1.10 20.94 13.03
CA ASP A 269 0.54 20.49 11.75
C ASP A 269 1.27 21.06 10.52
N ALA A 270 2.55 21.41 10.67
CA ALA A 270 3.34 21.92 9.55
C ALA A 270 3.52 20.89 8.43
N ILE A 271 3.39 19.58 8.71
CA ILE A 271 3.51 18.46 7.75
C ILE A 271 2.25 17.62 7.75
N THR A 272 1.94 16.98 6.62
CA THR A 272 0.82 16.02 6.55
C THR A 272 1.22 14.66 7.14
N SER A 273 0.21 13.86 7.47
CA SER A 273 0.41 12.51 8.00
C SER A 273 1.07 11.59 6.96
N SER A 274 0.67 11.73 5.68
CA SER A 274 1.29 11.00 4.57
C SER A 274 2.74 11.42 4.32
N GLU A 275 3.07 12.71 4.36
CA GLU A 275 4.47 13.19 4.24
C GLU A 275 5.37 12.60 5.32
N LEU A 276 4.91 12.66 6.58
CA LEU A 276 5.64 12.07 7.70
C LEU A 276 5.78 10.55 7.56
N GLY A 277 4.69 9.86 7.20
CA GLY A 277 4.69 8.42 6.95
C GLY A 277 5.71 8.01 5.87
N ASN A 278 5.73 8.75 4.76
CA ASN A 278 6.67 8.54 3.67
C ASN A 278 8.13 8.76 4.11
N TYR A 279 8.40 9.81 4.90
CA TYR A 279 9.73 10.04 5.47
C TYR A 279 10.16 8.94 6.45
N LEU A 280 9.25 8.45 7.29
CA LEU A 280 9.50 7.32 8.19
C LEU A 280 9.81 6.05 7.38
N TRP A 281 9.14 5.82 6.25
CA TRP A 281 9.28 4.62 5.44
C TRP A 281 10.51 4.62 4.50
N ALA A 282 10.65 5.66 3.67
CA ALA A 282 11.70 5.76 2.65
C ALA A 282 12.94 6.53 3.11
N GLY A 283 12.83 7.38 4.13
CA GLY A 283 13.96 8.05 4.75
C GLY A 283 14.53 7.20 5.89
N LEU A 284 13.98 7.38 7.08
CA LEU A 284 14.49 6.76 8.32
C LEU A 284 14.48 5.23 8.25
N GLY A 285 13.43 4.62 7.71
CA GLY A 285 13.29 3.17 7.58
C GLY A 285 14.35 2.50 6.70
N LYS A 286 15.14 3.27 5.93
CA LYS A 286 16.26 2.77 5.13
C LYS A 286 17.62 2.96 5.81
N GLU A 287 17.70 3.71 6.91
CA GLU A 287 18.93 3.86 7.68
C GLU A 287 19.43 2.48 8.17
N PRO A 288 20.75 2.20 8.14
CA PRO A 288 21.27 0.87 8.46
C PRO A 288 20.84 0.32 9.84
N ALA A 289 20.72 1.20 10.84
CA ALA A 289 20.30 0.81 12.18
C ALA A 289 18.82 0.39 12.24
N ILE A 290 17.94 1.17 11.59
CA ILE A 290 16.49 0.91 11.57
C ILE A 290 16.15 -0.24 10.62
N ARG A 291 16.86 -0.35 9.49
CA ARG A 291 16.66 -1.43 8.52
C ARG A 291 16.95 -2.81 9.11
N LYS A 292 17.87 -2.90 10.08
CA LYS A 292 18.21 -4.13 10.83
C LYS A 292 17.31 -4.35 12.05
N TYR A 293 16.55 -3.34 12.47
CA TYR A 293 15.65 -3.46 13.59
C TYR A 293 14.46 -4.35 13.24
N GLN A 294 14.10 -5.24 14.15
CA GLN A 294 13.14 -6.29 13.87
C GLN A 294 11.74 -5.72 13.65
N ARG A 295 11.08 -6.19 12.59
CA ARG A 295 9.75 -5.76 12.16
C ARG A 295 8.76 -6.83 12.56
N HIS A 296 7.54 -6.41 12.91
CA HIS A 296 6.45 -7.37 13.00
C HIS A 296 6.19 -7.99 11.62
N ALA A 297 5.78 -9.26 11.64
CA ALA A 297 5.39 -9.99 10.45
C ALA A 297 3.94 -10.42 10.58
N THR A 298 3.17 -10.17 9.52
CA THR A 298 1.79 -10.62 9.37
C THR A 298 1.67 -11.11 7.94
N LYS A 299 1.28 -12.36 7.76
CA LYS A 299 1.01 -12.92 6.42
C LYS A 299 -0.41 -12.54 6.02
N THR A 300 -0.50 -11.61 5.06
CA THR A 300 -1.73 -11.02 4.52
C THR A 300 -1.65 -10.90 3.01
#